data_AF-A0A533YV26-F1
#
_entry.id   AF-A0A533YV26-F1
#
_cell.length_a   1.000
_cell.length_b   1.000
_cell.length_c   1.000
_cell.angle_alpha   90.00
_cell.angle_beta   90.00
_cell.angle_gamma   90.00
#
_symmetry.space_group_name_H-M   'P 1'
#
loop_
_entity.id
_entity.type
_entity.pdbx_description
1 polymer ?
#
loop_
_entity_poly.entity_id
_entity_poly.type
_entity_poly.pdbx_seq_one_letter_code
_entity_poly.pdbx_strand_id
1 'polypeptide(L)'
;MHEEWAVQYASGHNPASTGFAAIAVDPRDGSIYMTGATSADLYTYYETIKLSPRGDTLWTSVVQDREYSFDVAMAIALDSTGNVFVTGRMDYPCSRWQSNPAGLLN
;
A
#
# COMPACT_ATOMS: atom_id res chain seq x y z
N MET A 1 -24.79 15.66 -4.85
CA MET A 1 -23.51 14.93 -4.79
C MET A 1 -23.36 14.27 -6.14
N HIS A 2 -22.38 14.69 -6.94
CA HIS A 2 -22.10 14.13 -8.26
C HIS A 2 -20.73 13.49 -8.18
N GLU A 3 -20.64 12.24 -8.64
CA GLU A 3 -19.40 11.49 -8.76
C GLU A 3 -18.68 11.97 -10.03
N GLU A 4 -17.49 12.55 -9.89
CA GLU A 4 -16.75 13.07 -11.05
C GLU A 4 -15.95 12.00 -11.78
N TRP A 5 -15.50 10.95 -11.08
CA TRP A 5 -14.84 9.78 -11.66
C TRP A 5 -14.75 8.63 -10.67
N ALA A 6 -14.61 7.41 -11.19
CA ALA A 6 -14.22 6.21 -10.43
C ALA A 6 -13.13 5.44 -11.20
N VAL A 7 -12.11 4.99 -10.47
CA VAL A 7 -11.10 4.06 -11.00
C VAL A 7 -11.16 2.77 -10.20
N GLN A 8 -11.15 1.65 -10.92
CA GLN A 8 -11.00 0.33 -10.33
C GLN A 8 -9.52 -0.07 -10.34
N TYR A 9 -9.05 -0.52 -9.18
CA TYR A 9 -7.76 -1.14 -9.03
C TYR A 9 -7.93 -2.66 -8.92
N ALA A 10 -7.12 -3.40 -9.68
CA ALA A 10 -7.01 -4.85 -9.55
C ALA A 10 -5.57 -5.20 -9.15
N SER A 11 -5.40 -5.73 -7.93
CA SER A 11 -4.13 -6.31 -7.53
C SER A 11 -3.79 -7.44 -8.52
N GLY A 12 -2.58 -7.47 -9.05
CA GLY A 12 -2.17 -8.46 -10.06
C GLY A 12 -2.17 -9.93 -9.61
N HIS A 13 -2.65 -10.23 -8.39
CA HIS A 13 -2.81 -11.57 -7.83
C HIS A 13 -4.15 -12.20 -8.26
N ASN A 14 -4.20 -13.52 -8.41
CA ASN A 14 -5.42 -14.26 -8.78
C ASN A 14 -5.43 -15.65 -8.12
N PRO A 15 -6.43 -16.00 -7.28
CA PRO A 15 -7.51 -15.13 -6.80
C PRO A 15 -6.96 -14.05 -5.86
N ALA A 16 -7.52 -12.84 -5.92
CA ALA A 16 -7.15 -11.78 -4.98
C ALA A 16 -8.34 -11.00 -4.46
N SER A 17 -8.28 -10.71 -3.15
CA SER A 17 -9.18 -9.78 -2.49
C SER A 17 -8.35 -8.63 -1.92
N THR A 18 -8.43 -7.46 -2.56
CA THR A 18 -7.75 -6.25 -2.07
C THR A 18 -8.74 -5.35 -1.33
N GLY A 19 -8.35 -4.92 -0.13
CA GLY A 19 -9.04 -3.92 0.65
C GLY A 19 -8.07 -2.84 1.13
N PHE A 20 -8.30 -1.60 0.71
CA PHE A 20 -7.53 -0.45 1.20
C PHE A 20 -8.15 0.08 2.50
N ALA A 21 -7.31 0.20 3.53
CA ALA A 21 -7.71 0.64 4.87
C ALA A 21 -7.50 2.15 5.08
N ALA A 22 -6.53 2.75 4.40
CA ALA A 22 -6.22 4.17 4.55
C ALA A 22 -5.80 4.82 3.22
N ILE A 23 -6.00 6.13 3.17
CA ILE A 23 -5.71 7.00 2.02
C ILE A 23 -5.03 8.28 2.49
N ALA A 24 -4.06 8.78 1.71
CA ALA A 24 -3.46 10.10 1.87
C ALA A 24 -3.29 10.78 0.51
N VAL A 25 -3.37 12.11 0.49
CA VAL A 25 -3.15 12.91 -0.72
C VAL A 25 -1.92 13.77 -0.51
N ASP A 26 -0.99 13.74 -1.45
CA ASP A 26 0.17 14.62 -1.44
C ASP A 26 -0.27 16.02 -1.88
N PRO A 27 -0.16 17.05 -1.00
CA PRO A 27 -0.62 18.39 -1.33
C PRO A 27 0.23 19.09 -2.40
N ARG A 28 1.39 18.55 -2.77
CA ARG A 28 2.33 19.18 -3.70
C ARG A 28 1.99 18.88 -5.15
N ASP A 29 1.52 17.68 -5.44
CA ASP A 29 1.22 17.21 -6.80
C ASP A 29 -0.19 16.60 -6.95
N GLY A 30 -0.93 16.43 -5.84
CA GLY A 30 -2.27 15.84 -5.82
C GLY A 30 -2.28 14.32 -5.96
N SER A 31 -1.12 13.66 -5.92
CA SER A 31 -1.05 12.21 -5.99
C SER A 31 -1.76 11.57 -4.80
N ILE A 32 -2.43 10.46 -5.07
CA ILE A 32 -3.22 9.74 -4.08
C ILE A 32 -2.45 8.47 -3.70
N TYR A 33 -2.26 8.25 -2.41
CA TYR A 33 -1.67 7.05 -1.87
C TYR A 33 -2.72 6.27 -1.12
N MET A 34 -2.86 4.98 -1.40
CA MET A 34 -3.77 4.09 -0.69
C MET A 34 -2.98 2.90 -0.16
N THR A 35 -3.25 2.49 1.08
CA THR A 35 -2.59 1.34 1.69
C THR A 35 -3.62 0.42 2.34
N GLY A 36 -3.31 -0.86 2.36
CA GLY A 36 -4.16 -1.89 2.92
C GLY A 36 -3.57 -3.27 2.75
N ALA A 37 -4.44 -4.21 2.41
CA ALA A 37 -4.09 -5.60 2.27
C ALA A 37 -4.58 -6.16 0.94
N THR A 38 -3.76 -7.01 0.31
CA THR A 38 -4.19 -7.90 -0.76
C THR A 38 -4.03 -9.33 -0.29
N SER A 39 -5.12 -10.10 -0.31
CA SER A 39 -5.09 -11.52 0.03
C SER A 39 -5.00 -12.36 -1.23
N ALA A 40 -4.05 -13.30 -1.29
CA ALA A 40 -3.91 -14.28 -2.36
C ALA A 40 -3.78 -15.69 -1.75
N ASP A 41 -4.65 -16.61 -2.16
CA ASP A 41 -4.77 -17.95 -1.57
C ASP A 41 -4.91 -17.95 -0.04
N LEU A 42 -3.86 -18.33 0.69
CA LEU A 42 -3.81 -18.40 2.16
C LEU A 42 -2.97 -17.27 2.79
N TYR A 43 -2.54 -16.29 1.98
CA TYR A 43 -1.66 -15.21 2.39
C TYR A 43 -2.35 -13.85 2.28
N THR A 44 -1.96 -12.90 3.12
CA THR A 44 -2.37 -11.50 3.04
C THR A 44 -1.14 -10.62 3.13
N TYR A 45 -0.93 -9.77 2.13
CA TYR A 45 0.24 -8.92 1.99
C TYR A 45 -0.12 -7.45 2.19
N TYR A 46 0.83 -6.65 2.72
CA TYR A 46 0.69 -5.20 2.64
C TYR A 46 0.74 -4.77 1.19
N GLU A 47 -0.23 -3.97 0.77
CA GLU A 47 -0.24 -3.36 -0.55
C GLU A 47 -0.38 -1.85 -0.40
N THR A 48 0.50 -1.11 -1.07
CA THR A 48 0.42 0.35 -1.19
C THR A 48 0.45 0.72 -2.66
N ILE A 49 -0.50 1.55 -3.07
CA ILE A 49 -0.59 2.06 -4.43
C ILE A 49 -0.46 3.58 -4.43
N LYS A 50 0.15 4.12 -5.48
CA LYS A 50 0.12 5.55 -5.81
C LYS A 50 -0.65 5.74 -7.10
N LEU A 51 -1.63 6.63 -7.07
CA LEU A 51 -2.41 7.06 -8.23
C LEU A 51 -2.09 8.52 -8.57
N SER A 52 -2.26 8.86 -9.84
CA SER A 52 -2.30 10.25 -10.31
C SER A 52 -3.55 10.95 -9.77
N PRO A 53 -3.60 12.30 -9.78
CA PRO A 53 -4.83 13.03 -9.45
C PRO A 53 -6.03 12.68 -10.35
N ARG A 54 -5.77 12.05 -11.50
CA ARG A 54 -6.79 11.57 -12.46
C ARG A 54 -7.18 10.11 -12.23
N GLY A 55 -6.58 9.45 -11.24
CA GLY A 55 -6.83 8.06 -10.88
C GLY A 55 -5.95 7.04 -11.61
N ASP A 56 -5.01 7.46 -12.46
CA ASP A 56 -4.11 6.52 -13.15
C ASP A 56 -3.14 5.88 -12.15
N THR A 57 -2.91 4.58 -12.22
CA THR A 57 -1.90 3.94 -11.37
C THR A 57 -0.49 4.36 -11.79
N LEU A 58 0.22 5.03 -10.88
CA LEU A 58 1.61 5.45 -11.07
C LEU A 58 2.59 4.41 -10.53
N TRP A 59 2.24 3.74 -9.43
CA TRP A 59 3.08 2.73 -8.79
C TRP A 59 2.27 1.81 -7.88
N THR A 60 2.79 0.60 -7.68
CA THR A 60 2.31 -0.39 -6.72
C THR A 60 3.50 -1.00 -5.99
N SER A 61 3.40 -1.14 -4.68
CA SER A 61 4.35 -1.89 -3.86
C SER A 61 3.61 -2.88 -2.98
N VAL A 62 4.06 -4.12 -3.03
CA VAL A 62 3.53 -5.21 -2.22
C VAL A 62 4.67 -5.73 -1.34
N VAL A 63 4.44 -5.80 -0.04
CA VAL A 63 5.37 -6.46 0.88
C VAL A 63 4.93 -7.91 1.00
N GLN A 64 5.61 -8.79 0.28
CA GLN A 64 5.40 -10.23 0.34
C GLN A 64 6.41 -10.84 1.31
N ASP A 65 5.94 -11.27 2.46
CA ASP A 65 6.62 -12.24 3.27
C ASP A 65 6.25 -13.66 2.83
N ARG A 66 7.23 -14.57 2.91
CA ARG A 66 7.17 -15.90 2.27
C ARG A 66 6.49 -16.97 3.11
N GLU A 67 5.87 -16.59 4.22
CA GLU A 67 5.24 -17.50 5.16
C GLU A 67 3.80 -17.04 5.37
N TYR A 68 2.92 -17.91 5.89
CA TYR A 68 1.49 -17.63 6.18
C TYR A 68 1.22 -16.33 6.96
N SER A 69 1.15 -15.22 6.25
CA SER A 69 1.01 -13.87 6.80
C SER A 69 -0.41 -13.36 6.74
N PHE A 70 -0.82 -12.67 7.80
CA PHE A 70 -2.05 -11.89 7.85
C PHE A 70 -1.68 -10.41 8.00
N ASP A 71 -0.85 -9.94 7.08
CA ASP A 71 -0.26 -8.63 7.15
C ASP A 71 -1.25 -7.59 6.63
N VAL A 72 -1.63 -6.62 7.47
CA VAL A 72 -2.54 -5.53 7.12
C VAL A 72 -1.90 -4.17 7.39
N ALA A 73 -1.72 -3.38 6.34
CA ALA A 73 -1.42 -1.96 6.48
C ALA A 73 -2.69 -1.22 6.93
N MET A 74 -2.58 -0.44 8.01
CA MET A 74 -3.74 0.20 8.67
C MET A 74 -3.70 1.72 8.58
N ALA A 75 -2.52 2.31 8.43
CA ALA A 75 -2.37 3.77 8.39
C ALA A 75 -1.25 4.18 7.43
N ILE A 76 -1.41 5.38 6.88
CA ILE A 76 -0.44 6.03 6.01
C ILE A 76 -0.33 7.51 6.37
N ALA A 77 0.90 8.04 6.33
CA ALA A 77 1.18 9.46 6.49
C ALA A 77 2.25 9.91 5.49
N LEU A 78 2.16 11.17 5.08
CA LEU A 78 3.11 11.83 4.20
C LEU A 78 3.81 12.95 4.97
N ASP A 79 5.10 13.12 4.76
CA ASP A 79 5.79 14.34 5.18
C ASP A 79 5.78 15.43 4.09
N SER A 80 6.20 16.64 4.44
CA SER A 80 6.25 17.78 3.51
C SER A 80 7.26 17.60 2.37
N THR A 81 8.16 16.62 2.46
CA THR A 81 9.16 16.28 1.45
C THR A 81 8.74 15.10 0.57
N GLY A 82 7.59 14.47 0.86
CA GLY A 82 7.03 13.41 0.05
C GLY A 82 7.37 12.00 0.49
N ASN A 83 7.99 11.85 1.65
CA ASN A 83 8.23 10.52 2.17
C ASN A 83 6.91 9.93 2.64
N VAL A 84 6.73 8.64 2.34
CA VAL A 84 5.54 7.88 2.65
C VAL A 84 5.85 6.95 3.81
N PHE A 85 5.06 7.05 4.88
CA PHE A 85 5.18 6.20 6.05
C PHE A 85 3.92 5.34 6.15
N VAL A 86 4.08 4.02 6.10
CA VAL A 86 2.98 3.06 6.21
C VAL A 86 3.19 2.24 7.47
N THR A 87 2.12 2.07 8.26
CA THR A 87 2.13 1.26 9.48
C THR A 87 0.94 0.31 9.52
N GLY A 88 1.04 -0.74 10.33
CA GLY A 88 0.01 -1.76 10.44
C GLY A 88 0.43 -2.92 11.30
N ARG A 89 -0.25 -4.06 11.16
CA ARG A 89 0.07 -5.32 11.83
C ARG A 89 0.74 -6.29 10.86
N MET A 90 1.90 -6.80 11.25
CA MET A 90 2.53 -7.97 10.65
C MET A 90 2.48 -9.13 11.65
N ASP A 91 2.11 -10.33 11.20
CA ASP A 91 1.88 -11.47 12.10
C ASP A 91 3.15 -12.27 12.46
N TYR A 92 4.31 -11.87 11.92
CA TYR A 92 5.60 -12.49 12.26
C TYR A 92 6.26 -11.89 13.50
N PRO A 93 6.89 -12.72 14.37
CA PRO A 93 7.77 -12.21 15.40
C PRO A 93 8.88 -11.38 14.74
N CYS A 94 9.08 -10.17 15.25
CA CYS A 94 9.96 -9.11 14.74
C CYS A 94 11.45 -9.48 14.77
N SER A 95 11.86 -10.57 14.13
CA SER A 95 13.27 -10.98 13.98
C SER A 95 13.85 -10.63 12.61
N ARG A 96 13.09 -9.97 11.73
CA ARG A 96 13.52 -9.66 10.35
C ARG A 96 13.44 -8.20 9.92
N TRP A 97 13.03 -7.27 10.78
CA TRP A 97 13.27 -5.84 10.53
C TRP A 97 14.77 -5.53 10.71
N GLN A 98 15.57 -5.83 9.70
CA GLN A 98 16.83 -5.11 9.52
C GLN A 98 16.44 -3.72 9.02
N SER A 99 16.47 -2.73 9.90
CA SER A 99 16.47 -1.33 9.48
C SER A 99 17.68 -1.16 8.56
N ASN A 100 17.45 -1.08 7.25
CA ASN A 100 18.43 -0.52 6.34
C ASN A 100 18.21 1.00 6.33
N PRO A 101 19.08 1.82 6.93
CA PRO A 101 18.91 3.28 6.98
C PRO A 101 19.14 3.95 5.62
N ALA A 102 19.35 3.19 4.55
CA ALA A 102 19.55 3.71 3.22
C ALA A 102 18.44 3.18 2.32
N GLY A 103 17.53 4.07 1.92
CA GLY A 103 16.55 3.77 0.90
C GLY A 103 17.22 3.25 -0.35
N LEU A 104 16.57 2.32 -1.04
CA LEU A 104 16.63 2.15 -2.48
C LEU A 104 15.49 1.23 -2.89
N LEU A 105 14.73 1.74 -3.85
CA LEU A 105 13.94 0.98 -4.81
C LEU A 105 14.82 -0.15 -5.39
N ASN A 106 14.22 -1.32 -5.58
CA ASN A 106 14.50 -2.21 -6.71
C ASN A 106 13.17 -2.74 -7.21
#